data_AF-A0A6B2DXX1-F1
#
_entry.id   AF-A0A6B2DXX1-F1
#
_cell.length_a   1.000
_cell.length_b   1.000
_cell.length_c   1.000
_cell.angle_alpha   90.00
_cell.angle_beta   90.00
_cell.angle_gamma   90.00
#
_symmetry.space_group_name_H-M   'P 1'
#
loop_
_entity.id
_entity.type
_entity.pdbx_description
1 polymer ?
#
loop_
_entity_poly.entity_id
_entity_poly.type
_entity_poly.pdbx_seq_one_letter_code
_entity_poly.pdbx_strand_id
1 'polypeptide(L)'
;PPRARPAWYLRVDALPETAVHTVDRAAVAELAATAGPSAEVPAEAAPDPTTTAVMALFAKLLKRTDVTEDTNFFASGGHSLLAAQLVQSIQKQTGVRLKLSAAFSHPTPAALAELITERGSTR
;
A
#
# COMPACT_ATOMS: atom_id res chain seq x y z
N PRO A 1 10.48 4.73 -23.03
CA PRO A 1 9.13 4.14 -22.90
C PRO A 1 9.08 3.04 -21.82
N PRO A 2 8.13 3.07 -20.87
CA PRO A 2 8.00 1.99 -19.89
C PRO A 2 7.61 0.71 -20.64
N ARG A 3 8.42 -0.34 -20.47
CA ARG A 3 8.33 -1.63 -21.17
C ARG A 3 7.19 -2.44 -20.55
N ALA A 4 6.33 -3.03 -21.40
CA ALA A 4 5.22 -3.88 -20.97
C ALA A 4 5.71 -5.00 -20.03
N ARG A 5 5.29 -4.94 -18.77
CA ARG A 5 5.61 -5.94 -17.75
C ARG A 5 4.29 -6.53 -17.25
N PRO A 6 4.12 -7.86 -17.27
CA PRO A 6 2.92 -8.50 -16.74
C PRO A 6 2.79 -8.22 -15.24
N ALA A 7 1.57 -7.98 -14.78
CA ALA A 7 1.27 -7.76 -13.37
C ALA A 7 1.33 -9.05 -12.55
N TRP A 8 1.13 -10.21 -13.19
CA TRP A 8 1.16 -11.53 -12.56
C TRP A 8 1.46 -12.62 -13.59
N TYR A 9 1.79 -13.81 -13.10
CA TYR A 9 2.02 -15.02 -13.89
C TYR A 9 1.23 -16.17 -13.26
N LEU A 10 0.63 -17.02 -14.09
CA LEU A 10 -0.06 -18.24 -13.66
C LEU A 10 0.68 -19.45 -14.22
N ARG A 11 1.07 -20.36 -13.33
CA ARG A 11 1.66 -21.64 -13.70
C ARG A 11 0.53 -22.63 -13.94
N VAL A 12 0.57 -23.29 -15.09
CA VAL A 12 -0.33 -24.38 -15.46
C VAL A 12 0.51 -25.59 -15.85
N ASP A 13 0.07 -26.80 -15.50
CA ASP A 13 0.78 -28.02 -15.85
C ASP A 13 0.60 -28.40 -17.33
N ALA A 14 -0.54 -28.01 -17.92
CA ALA A 14 -0.82 -28.14 -19.35
C ALA A 14 -1.57 -26.90 -19.85
N LEU A 15 -1.24 -26.46 -21.05
CA LEU A 15 -1.95 -25.35 -21.69
C LEU A 15 -3.25 -25.89 -22.31
N PRO A 16 -4.41 -25.25 -22.09
CA PRO A 16 -5.64 -25.63 -22.78
C PRO A 16 -5.46 -25.55 -24.29
N GLU A 17 -5.72 -26.65 -24.97
CA GLU A 17 -5.64 -26.77 -26.42
C GLU A 17 -7.03 -27.09 -26.98
N THR A 18 -7.34 -26.54 -28.14
CA THR A 18 -8.48 -26.93 -28.97
C THR A 18 -8.24 -28.31 -29.58
N ALA A 19 -9.28 -28.93 -30.14
CA ALA A 19 -9.17 -30.21 -30.88
C ALA A 19 -8.17 -30.18 -32.06
N VAL A 20 -7.67 -29.00 -32.43
CA VAL A 20 -6.69 -28.78 -33.51
C VAL A 20 -5.28 -28.51 -32.94
N HIS A 21 -5.01 -28.81 -31.66
CA HIS A 21 -3.71 -28.55 -31.00
C HIS A 21 -3.26 -27.08 -31.05
N THR A 22 -4.22 -26.17 -30.99
CA THR A 22 -3.94 -24.73 -30.86
C THR A 22 -4.45 -24.24 -29.52
N VAL A 23 -3.79 -23.24 -28.95
CA VAL A 23 -4.16 -22.69 -27.63
C VAL A 23 -5.62 -22.23 -27.64
N ASP A 24 -6.42 -22.84 -26.78
CA ASP A 24 -7.79 -22.41 -26.57
C ASP A 24 -7.79 -21.17 -25.66
N ARG A 25 -7.87 -20.00 -26.29
CA ARG A 25 -7.86 -18.72 -25.57
C ARG A 25 -9.07 -18.55 -24.64
N ALA A 26 -10.21 -19.17 -24.95
CA ALA A 26 -11.39 -19.08 -24.09
C ALA A 26 -11.17 -19.90 -22.82
N ALA A 27 -10.71 -21.14 -22.96
CA ALA A 27 -10.38 -21.99 -21.81
C ALA A 27 -9.22 -21.41 -20.98
N VAL A 28 -8.20 -20.80 -21.62
CA VAL A 28 -7.15 -20.06 -20.92
C VAL A 28 -7.72 -18.86 -20.15
N ALA A 29 -8.67 -18.13 -20.72
CA ALA A 29 -9.30 -16.98 -20.06
C ALA A 29 -10.16 -17.40 -18.86
N GLU A 30 -10.90 -18.50 -18.95
CA GLU A 30 -11.66 -19.06 -17.83
C GLU A 30 -10.73 -19.59 -16.72
N LEU A 31 -9.64 -20.25 -17.09
CA LEU A 31 -8.61 -20.69 -16.15
C LEU A 31 -7.92 -19.50 -15.48
N ALA A 32 -7.63 -18.43 -16.23
CA ALA A 32 -7.11 -17.18 -15.70
C ALA A 32 -8.12 -16.46 -14.78
N ALA A 33 -9.42 -16.57 -15.05
CA ALA A 33 -10.46 -15.95 -14.22
C ALA A 33 -10.65 -16.68 -12.88
N THR A 34 -10.36 -17.99 -12.84
CA THR A 34 -10.51 -18.82 -11.64
C THR A 34 -9.21 -19.00 -10.85
N ALA A 35 -8.06 -18.97 -11.51
CA ALA A 35 -6.74 -19.19 -10.90
C ALA A 35 -5.81 -17.97 -10.95
N GLY A 36 -6.14 -16.96 -11.75
CA GLY A 36 -5.52 -15.65 -11.59
C GLY A 36 -5.78 -15.12 -10.18
N PRO A 37 -5.06 -14.07 -9.73
CA PRO A 37 -5.44 -13.42 -8.49
C PRO A 37 -6.93 -13.15 -8.57
N SER A 38 -7.71 -13.81 -7.71
CA SER A 38 -9.13 -13.54 -7.57
C SER A 38 -9.24 -12.04 -7.44
N ALA A 39 -10.31 -11.44 -7.93
CA ALA A 39 -10.60 -10.05 -7.60
C ALA A 39 -10.93 -9.87 -6.08
N GLU A 40 -10.36 -10.69 -5.19
CA GLU A 40 -9.56 -10.16 -4.11
C GLU A 40 -8.28 -9.49 -4.69
N VAL A 41 -8.40 -8.47 -5.55
CA VAL A 41 -8.01 -7.14 -5.08
C VAL A 41 -8.26 -7.14 -3.57
N PRO A 42 -7.25 -7.25 -2.68
CA PRO A 42 -7.51 -7.06 -1.26
C PRO A 42 -8.11 -5.67 -1.19
N ALA A 43 -9.42 -5.59 -1.03
CA ALA A 43 -10.30 -4.61 -1.68
C ALA A 43 -9.84 -3.18 -1.47
N GLU A 44 -8.82 -2.73 -2.21
CA GLU A 44 -7.81 -1.74 -1.74
C GLU A 44 -8.05 -1.39 -0.29
N ALA A 45 -7.85 -2.38 0.61
CA ALA A 45 -8.59 -2.50 1.87
C ALA A 45 -8.70 -1.12 2.48
N ALA A 46 -9.90 -0.51 2.37
CA ALA A 46 -10.07 0.94 2.47
C ALA A 46 -9.11 1.45 3.54
N PRO A 47 -8.13 2.31 3.17
CA PRO A 47 -6.90 2.47 3.95
C PRO A 47 -7.29 2.63 5.40
N ASP A 48 -6.73 1.75 6.26
CA ASP A 48 -7.08 1.66 7.68
C ASP A 48 -7.35 3.08 8.21
N PRO A 49 -8.42 3.33 9.00
CA PRO A 49 -8.73 4.68 9.48
C PRO A 49 -7.51 5.43 10.03
N THR A 50 -6.54 4.71 10.62
CA THR A 50 -5.25 5.25 11.03
C THR A 50 -4.38 5.66 9.84
N THR A 51 -4.19 4.79 8.83
CA THR A 51 -3.50 5.10 7.57
C THR A 51 -4.11 6.32 6.88
N THR A 52 -5.43 6.38 6.74
CA THR A 52 -6.13 7.54 6.15
C THR A 52 -5.86 8.83 6.94
N ALA A 53 -5.88 8.77 8.27
CA ALA A 53 -5.56 9.92 9.12
C ALA A 53 -4.10 10.37 8.95
N VAL A 54 -3.14 9.44 8.89
CA VAL A 54 -1.72 9.74 8.68
C VAL A 54 -1.48 10.32 7.28
N MET A 55 -2.13 9.78 6.24
CA MET A 55 -2.09 10.32 4.88
C MET A 55 -2.61 11.77 4.83
N ALA A 56 -3.70 12.07 5.53
CA ALA A 56 -4.22 13.43 5.63
C ALA A 56 -3.24 14.40 6.32
N LEU A 57 -2.52 13.94 7.35
CA LEU A 57 -1.45 14.72 7.99
C LEU A 57 -0.28 14.97 7.03
N PHE A 58 0.14 13.95 6.27
CA PHE A 58 1.18 14.07 5.25
C PHE A 58 0.77 15.09 4.19
N ALA A 59 -0.45 14.98 3.66
CA ALA A 59 -0.99 15.90 2.67
C ALA A 59 -0.96 17.35 3.16
N LYS A 60 -1.34 17.57 4.43
CA LYS A 60 -1.33 18.90 5.07
C LYS A 60 0.08 19.45 5.27
N LEU A 61 1.04 18.61 5.72
CA LEU A 61 2.41 19.03 6.02
C LEU A 61 3.25 19.23 4.76
N LEU A 62 3.09 18.36 3.77
CA LEU A 62 3.79 18.42 2.48
C LEU A 62 3.08 19.37 1.49
N LYS A 63 1.89 19.87 1.82
CA LYS A 63 1.03 20.71 0.96
C LYS A 63 0.75 20.05 -0.39
N ARG A 64 0.41 18.76 -0.37
CA ARG A 64 0.17 17.91 -1.55
C ARG A 64 -1.08 17.07 -1.38
N THR A 65 -1.72 16.75 -2.48
CA THR A 65 -2.95 15.92 -2.50
C THR A 65 -2.73 14.53 -3.08
N ASP A 66 -1.56 14.27 -3.66
CA ASP A 66 -1.16 13.00 -4.27
C ASP A 66 -0.41 12.08 -3.31
N VAL A 67 -0.79 12.08 -2.03
CA VAL A 67 -0.21 11.21 -1.02
C VAL A 67 -0.91 9.86 -1.07
N THR A 68 -0.13 8.81 -1.30
CA THR A 68 -0.51 7.40 -1.19
C THR A 68 0.01 6.78 0.10
N GLU A 69 -0.45 5.58 0.44
CA GLU A 69 -0.03 4.83 1.64
C GLU A 69 1.48 4.51 1.68
N ASP A 70 2.11 4.40 0.51
CA ASP A 70 3.55 4.16 0.33
C ASP A 70 4.36 5.44 0.08
N THR A 71 3.72 6.61 0.15
CA THR A 71 4.43 7.87 -0.12
C THR A 71 5.51 8.11 0.92
N ASN A 72 6.76 8.10 0.47
CA ASN A 72 7.89 8.38 1.34
C ASN A 72 7.94 9.87 1.70
N PHE A 73 7.82 10.16 3.00
CA PHE A 73 7.78 11.52 3.54
C PHE A 73 8.99 12.36 3.13
N PHE A 74 10.19 11.82 3.26
CA PHE A 74 11.44 12.54 3.01
C PHE A 74 11.72 12.68 1.51
N ALA A 75 11.37 11.66 0.71
CA ALA A 75 11.47 11.74 -0.74
C ALA A 75 10.52 12.80 -1.34
N SER A 76 9.38 13.03 -0.69
CA SER A 76 8.38 14.03 -1.09
C SER A 76 8.66 15.45 -0.57
N GLY A 77 9.82 15.69 0.06
CA GLY A 77 10.24 17.01 0.56
C GLY A 77 10.03 17.23 2.06
N GLY A 78 9.70 16.17 2.81
CA GLY A 78 9.65 16.21 4.27
C GLY A 78 11.04 16.38 4.89
N HIS A 79 11.12 17.17 5.96
CA HIS A 79 12.36 17.41 6.71
C HIS A 79 12.13 17.29 8.22
N SER A 80 13.21 17.34 9.01
CA SER A 80 13.19 17.03 10.45
C SER A 80 12.17 17.84 11.26
N LEU A 81 11.96 19.11 10.91
CA LEU A 81 10.95 19.96 11.57
C LEU A 81 9.52 19.50 11.25
N LEU A 82 9.22 19.16 10.00
CA LEU A 82 7.90 18.62 9.63
C LEU A 82 7.70 17.22 10.23
N ALA A 83 8.75 16.39 10.30
CA ALA A 83 8.68 15.09 10.95
C ALA A 83 8.40 15.21 12.45
N ALA A 84 8.99 16.20 13.14
CA ALA A 84 8.68 16.49 14.53
C ALA A 84 7.22 16.94 14.72
N GLN A 85 6.72 17.79 13.82
CA GLN A 85 5.32 18.23 13.82
C GLN A 85 4.34 17.08 13.53
N LEU A 86 4.71 16.17 12.63
CA LEU A 86 3.95 14.96 12.31
C LEU A 86 3.80 14.07 13.54
N VAL A 87 4.91 13.75 14.22
CA VAL A 87 4.91 12.91 15.43
C VAL A 87 4.06 13.52 16.54
N GLN A 88 4.14 14.84 16.74
CA GLN A 88 3.28 15.55 17.71
C GLN A 88 1.80 15.51 17.31
N SER A 89 1.48 15.64 16.02
CA SER A 89 0.10 15.61 15.52
C SER A 89 -0.51 14.22 15.67
N ILE A 90 0.26 13.17 15.34
CA ILE A 90 -0.13 11.77 15.56
C ILE A 90 -0.39 11.52 17.04
N GLN A 91 0.50 11.96 17.93
CA GLN A 91 0.31 11.80 19.38
C GLN A 91 -0.97 12.48 19.87
N LYS A 92 -1.30 13.67 19.35
CA LYS A 92 -2.54 14.38 19.72
C LYS A 92 -3.80 13.67 19.21
N GLN A 93 -3.77 13.05 18.04
CA GLN A 93 -4.93 12.39 17.46
C GLN A 93 -5.15 10.97 18.00
N THR A 94 -4.08 10.23 18.23
CA THR A 94 -4.14 8.79 18.56
C THR A 94 -3.79 8.50 20.02
N GLY A 95 -3.20 9.46 20.73
CA GLY A 95 -2.65 9.25 22.08
C GLY A 95 -1.34 8.46 22.11
N VAL A 96 -0.89 7.91 20.97
CA VAL A 96 0.32 7.09 20.86
C VAL A 96 1.54 7.98 20.69
N ARG A 97 2.52 7.83 21.59
CA ARG A 97 3.78 8.59 21.53
C ARG A 97 4.79 7.86 20.64
N LEU A 98 4.92 8.32 19.40
CA LEU A 98 5.99 7.87 18.50
C LEU A 98 7.29 8.63 18.77
N LYS A 99 8.45 7.96 18.57
CA LYS A 99 9.76 8.63 18.58
C LYS A 99 10.04 9.20 17.20
N LEU A 100 10.80 10.30 17.12
CA LEU A 100 11.22 10.85 15.83
C LEU A 100 12.01 9.83 14.99
N SER A 101 12.82 8.98 15.63
CA SER A 101 13.50 7.86 14.96
C SER A 101 12.55 6.92 14.22
N ALA A 102 11.33 6.70 14.72
CA ALA A 102 10.35 5.86 14.03
C ALA A 102 9.91 6.47 12.70
N ALA A 103 9.74 7.79 12.64
CA ALA A 103 9.43 8.49 11.39
C ALA A 103 10.56 8.36 10.35
N PHE A 104 11.83 8.27 10.78
CA PHE A 104 12.97 8.03 9.90
C PHE A 104 13.10 6.57 9.46
N SER A 105 12.85 5.62 10.35
CA SER A 105 12.90 4.18 10.04
C SER A 105 11.73 3.72 9.18
N HIS A 106 10.56 4.35 9.35
CA HIS A 106 9.32 4.02 8.67
C HIS A 106 8.74 5.31 8.05
N PRO A 107 9.26 5.75 6.88
CA PRO A 107 8.92 7.05 6.30
C PRO A 107 7.61 7.05 5.50
N THR A 108 6.79 5.98 5.56
CA THR A 108 5.55 5.85 4.81
C THR A 108 4.32 5.90 5.74
N PRO A 109 3.18 6.44 5.27
CA PRO A 109 1.93 6.44 6.03
C PRO A 109 1.48 5.06 6.51
N ALA A 110 1.56 4.03 5.65
CA ALA A 110 1.18 2.66 6.00
C ALA A 110 2.03 2.11 7.17
N ALA A 111 3.35 2.26 7.09
CA ALA A 111 4.25 1.75 8.13
C ALA A 111 4.10 2.52 9.46
N LEU A 112 3.81 3.82 9.40
CA LEU A 112 3.50 4.59 10.61
C LEU A 112 2.16 4.18 11.23
N ALA A 113 1.15 3.92 10.41
CA ALA A 113 -0.15 3.45 10.88
C ALA A 113 -0.03 2.08 11.56
N GLU A 114 0.72 1.14 10.97
CA GLU A 114 1.00 -0.17 11.57
C GLU A 114 1.61 -0.05 12.96
N LEU A 115 2.63 0.80 13.12
CA LEU A 115 3.25 1.08 14.43
C LEU A 115 2.27 1.67 15.45
N ILE A 116 1.34 2.52 15.02
CA ILE A 116 0.31 3.09 15.89
C ILE A 116 -0.66 1.99 16.34
N THR A 117 -1.10 1.14 15.41
CA THR A 117 -2.04 0.04 15.67
C THR A 117 -1.44 -1.00 16.61
N GLU A 118 -0.18 -1.43 16.38
CA GLU A 118 0.53 -2.36 17.28
C GLU A 118 0.65 -1.81 18.70
N ARG A 119 0.99 -0.51 18.83
CA ARG A 119 1.14 0.17 20.12
C ARG A 119 -0.21 0.41 20.81
N GLY A 120 -1.27 0.61 20.02
CA GLY A 120 -2.63 0.83 20.50
C GLY A 120 -3.35 -0.44 20.93
N SER A 121 -2.99 -1.60 20.35
CA SER A 121 -3.58 -2.91 20.66
C SER A 121 -3.03 -3.55 21.96
N THR A 122 -1.93 -3.02 22.51
CA THR A 122 -1.36 -3.47 23.81
C THR A 122 -2.09 -2.83 25.00
N ARG A 123 -3.41 -2.73 24.99
CA ARG A 123 -4.19 -2.14 26.10
C ARG A 123 -5.24 -3.08 26.65
#